data_AF-A0A661IHR8-F1
#
_entry.id   AF-A0A661IHR8-F1
#
_cell.length_a   1.000
_cell.length_b   1.000
_cell.length_c   1.000
_cell.angle_alpha   90.00
_cell.angle_beta   90.00
_cell.angle_gamma   90.00
#
_symmetry.space_group_name_H-M   'P 1'
#
loop_
_entity.id
_entity.type
_entity.pdbx_description
1 polymer ?
#
loop_
_entity_poly.entity_id
_entity_poly.type
_entity_poly.pdbx_seq_one_letter_code
_entity_poly.pdbx_strand_id
1 'polypeptide(L)'
;MNYIFRLNNKLDGFEDIEKAYNYFRNILPKDNKNFFYHVNQLRQLKTDKHIFFAYNGFIIASAKFKNKFNVLKEERFKVGHLLSDIKILYVAERLNTKIIGPRGTYLNNKNKIAEIKRVLNSEYTIKNITNNLNKFSKNHEIGKLQIIRKNLLKKKRKSTTIFTNKTITKDWAFHYGGRKELQFNIGYEQNGMVLRVGVAFSLQKSKALPNKNILLKKVQLFNQYIKEYKDELTNFEMWYYRNNSRSINSEPFLIEDSLFKDGNFIFLGKTITMASLKYETILTVMDDLLPLYIFTMGGNINTAPKNKFLFKKGNRKKKASTKISSSQKELNITLRHNIMQESLYNQLCELYGKDNVGTENNVHMGKVDLVVKHNNNEYWFYEIKTYNSVKLCLRESIGQLLEYAYWYDNKIVTKLIVVGTSKLDMDSTAYIKLLNNKFNLHLTYISIKIER
;
A
#
# COMPACT_ATOMS: atom_id res chain seq x y z
N MET A 1 31.73 15.06 -23.04
CA MET A 1 30.47 15.60 -22.46
C MET A 1 29.63 14.44 -21.95
N ASN A 2 28.65 14.67 -21.06
CA ASN A 2 27.69 13.61 -20.72
C ASN A 2 26.76 13.34 -21.92
N TYR A 3 26.15 12.16 -21.97
CA TYR A 3 25.31 11.74 -23.10
C TYR A 3 24.01 11.08 -22.63
N ILE A 4 22.96 11.17 -23.43
CA ILE A 4 21.72 10.41 -23.20
C ILE A 4 21.38 9.56 -24.43
N PHE A 5 21.22 8.25 -24.22
CA PHE A 5 20.66 7.32 -25.18
C PHE A 5 19.14 7.31 -25.12
N ARG A 6 18.53 7.18 -26.30
CA ARG A 6 17.11 6.91 -26.48
C ARG A 6 16.99 5.45 -26.91
N LEU A 7 16.42 4.62 -26.04
CA LEU A 7 16.22 3.21 -26.29
C LEU A 7 15.06 3.04 -27.28
N ASN A 8 15.29 2.24 -28.30
CA ASN A 8 14.32 1.98 -29.35
C ASN A 8 13.40 0.85 -28.90
N ASN A 9 12.11 1.15 -28.76
CA ASN A 9 11.10 0.17 -28.33
C ASN A 9 10.74 -0.87 -29.38
N LYS A 10 11.28 -0.75 -30.59
CA LYS A 10 11.17 -1.76 -31.65
C LYS A 10 12.31 -2.78 -31.65
N LEU A 11 13.25 -2.68 -30.70
CA LEU A 11 14.34 -3.62 -30.56
C LEU A 11 14.01 -4.67 -29.50
N ASP A 12 14.39 -5.92 -29.78
CA ASP A 12 14.28 -7.02 -28.84
C ASP A 12 15.05 -6.71 -27.55
N GLY A 13 14.40 -6.95 -26.41
CA GLY A 13 14.89 -6.58 -25.08
C GLY A 13 14.46 -5.19 -24.62
N PHE A 14 13.75 -4.42 -25.46
CA PHE A 14 13.23 -3.08 -25.14
C PHE A 14 11.76 -2.90 -25.57
N GLU A 15 11.00 -3.95 -25.81
CA GLU A 15 9.61 -3.87 -26.28
C GLU A 15 8.68 -3.21 -25.25
N ASP A 16 9.03 -3.38 -23.97
CA ASP A 16 8.38 -2.74 -22.84
C ASP A 16 9.41 -2.28 -21.79
N ILE A 17 8.93 -1.51 -20.80
CA ILE A 17 9.79 -0.90 -19.79
C ILE A 17 10.42 -1.93 -18.84
N GLU A 18 9.74 -3.06 -18.58
CA GLU A 18 10.25 -4.11 -17.70
C GLU A 18 11.38 -4.89 -18.39
N LYS A 19 11.22 -5.19 -19.67
CA LYS A 19 12.30 -5.76 -20.48
C LYS A 19 13.51 -4.83 -20.55
N ALA A 20 13.28 -3.52 -20.70
CA ALA A 20 14.34 -2.53 -20.67
C ALA A 20 15.08 -2.53 -19.32
N TYR A 21 14.36 -2.59 -18.18
CA TYR A 21 15.00 -2.73 -16.87
C TYR A 21 15.77 -4.05 -16.73
N ASN A 22 15.20 -5.16 -17.20
CA ASN A 22 15.84 -6.48 -17.17
C ASN A 22 17.16 -6.47 -17.95
N TYR A 23 17.20 -5.79 -19.11
CA TYR A 23 18.42 -5.63 -19.89
C TYR A 23 19.55 -5.00 -19.05
N PHE A 24 19.33 -3.85 -18.42
CA PHE A 24 20.38 -3.19 -17.63
C PHE A 24 20.73 -3.96 -16.34
N ARG A 25 19.79 -4.72 -15.78
CA ARG A 25 19.98 -5.46 -14.53
C ARG A 25 20.76 -6.77 -14.73
N ASN A 26 20.43 -7.51 -15.78
CA ASN A 26 20.86 -8.90 -15.95
C ASN A 26 21.71 -9.08 -17.20
N ILE A 27 21.22 -8.65 -18.36
CA ILE A 27 21.85 -8.93 -19.65
C ILE A 27 23.14 -8.11 -19.81
N LEU A 28 23.06 -6.80 -19.53
CA LEU A 28 24.18 -5.89 -19.71
C LEU A 28 25.38 -6.28 -18.83
N PRO A 29 25.24 -6.56 -17.52
CA PRO A 29 26.40 -6.88 -16.69
C PRO A 29 26.93 -8.29 -16.87
N LYS A 30 26.05 -9.28 -17.07
CA LYS A 30 26.43 -10.70 -17.13
C LYS A 30 26.81 -11.11 -18.54
N ASP A 31 25.86 -10.99 -19.46
CA ASP A 31 25.99 -11.55 -20.80
C ASP A 31 26.87 -10.66 -21.67
N ASN A 32 26.66 -9.34 -21.59
CA ASN A 32 27.42 -8.37 -22.37
C ASN A 32 28.67 -7.85 -21.66
N LYS A 33 29.00 -8.36 -20.46
CA LYS A 33 30.19 -7.95 -19.68
C LYS A 33 30.33 -6.41 -19.55
N ASN A 34 29.21 -5.73 -19.31
CA ASN A 34 29.06 -4.27 -19.24
C ASN A 34 29.29 -3.49 -20.56
N PHE A 35 29.31 -4.15 -21.71
CA PHE A 35 29.32 -3.48 -23.01
C PHE A 35 27.91 -3.16 -23.49
N PHE A 36 27.63 -1.87 -23.68
CA PHE A 36 26.42 -1.41 -24.35
C PHE A 36 26.71 -1.19 -25.84
N TYR A 37 26.09 -2.01 -26.69
CA TYR A 37 26.29 -1.98 -28.14
C TYR A 37 25.35 -0.99 -28.83
N HIS A 38 25.89 -0.20 -29.77
CA HIS A 38 25.13 0.82 -30.49
C HIS A 38 25.70 1.09 -31.88
N VAL A 39 24.87 1.62 -32.78
CA VAL A 39 25.25 1.96 -34.17
C VAL A 39 26.11 3.22 -34.28
N ASN A 40 25.95 4.18 -33.38
CA ASN A 40 26.65 5.47 -33.45
C ASN A 40 27.92 5.49 -32.61
N GLN A 41 29.02 5.92 -33.24
CA GLN A 41 30.26 6.28 -32.54
C GLN A 41 30.08 7.56 -31.72
N LEU A 42 30.13 7.45 -30.39
CA LEU A 42 30.11 8.61 -29.50
C LEU A 42 31.48 9.30 -29.39
N ARG A 43 31.89 10.02 -30.45
CA ARG A 43 33.22 10.63 -30.58
C ARG A 43 33.55 11.67 -29.49
N GLN A 44 32.57 12.33 -28.89
CA GLN A 44 32.78 13.40 -27.88
C GLN A 44 32.62 12.91 -26.43
N LEU A 45 32.42 11.60 -26.22
CA LEU A 45 32.29 11.00 -24.91
C LEU A 45 33.67 10.62 -24.38
N LYS A 46 34.08 11.27 -23.27
CA LYS A 46 35.35 11.03 -22.59
C LYS A 46 35.14 10.07 -21.42
N THR A 47 36.20 9.37 -21.01
CA THR A 47 36.21 8.49 -19.82
C THR A 47 35.65 9.21 -18.59
N ASP A 48 34.93 8.45 -17.75
CA ASP A 48 34.21 8.86 -16.54
C ASP A 48 33.07 9.87 -16.73
N LYS A 49 32.70 10.21 -17.98
CA LYS A 49 31.47 10.98 -18.24
C LYS A 49 30.23 10.11 -18.11
N HIS A 50 29.15 10.74 -17.65
CA HIS A 50 27.88 10.05 -17.44
C HIS A 50 27.16 9.77 -18.76
N ILE A 51 26.62 8.56 -18.86
CA ILE A 51 25.65 8.14 -19.85
C ILE A 51 24.32 7.91 -19.13
N PHE A 52 23.25 8.48 -19.67
CA PHE A 52 21.87 8.20 -19.26
C PHE A 52 21.18 7.38 -20.34
N PHE A 53 20.26 6.51 -19.94
CA PHE A 53 19.48 5.69 -20.85
C PHE A 53 18.01 5.97 -20.63
N ALA A 54 17.31 6.38 -21.69
CA ALA A 54 15.90 6.72 -21.62
C ALA A 54 15.03 5.82 -22.49
N TYR A 55 13.99 5.25 -21.89
CA TYR A 55 12.96 4.45 -22.53
C TYR A 55 11.63 5.22 -22.58
N ASN A 56 11.05 5.39 -23.77
CA ASN A 56 9.79 6.12 -23.96
C ASN A 56 9.67 7.47 -23.20
N GLY A 57 10.79 8.20 -23.09
CA GLY A 57 10.83 9.47 -22.35
C GLY A 57 11.34 9.38 -20.91
N PHE A 58 11.32 8.21 -20.27
CA PHE A 58 11.74 8.02 -18.87
C PHE A 58 13.22 7.65 -18.79
N ILE A 59 13.97 8.24 -17.87
CA ILE A 59 15.37 7.82 -17.61
C ILE A 59 15.32 6.57 -16.73
N ILE A 60 15.79 5.44 -17.28
CA ILE A 60 15.72 4.13 -16.62
C ILE A 60 17.06 3.62 -16.09
N ALA A 61 18.17 4.19 -16.57
CA ALA A 61 19.50 3.83 -16.09
C ALA A 61 20.51 4.98 -16.28
N SER A 62 21.57 4.94 -15.49
CA SER A 62 22.77 5.75 -15.68
C SER A 62 24.03 4.93 -15.48
N ALA A 63 25.12 5.30 -16.14
CA ALA A 63 26.42 4.67 -15.99
C ALA A 63 27.54 5.68 -16.24
N LYS A 64 28.78 5.32 -15.89
CA LYS A 64 29.99 6.02 -16.33
C LYS A 64 30.62 5.31 -17.52
N PHE A 65 30.96 6.08 -18.54
CA PHE A 65 31.71 5.58 -19.68
C PHE A 65 33.16 5.28 -19.30
N LYS A 66 33.66 4.09 -19.64
CA LYS A 66 35.06 3.72 -19.41
C LYS A 66 35.88 3.74 -20.69
N ASN A 67 35.48 2.93 -21.66
CA ASN A 67 36.17 2.83 -22.93
C ASN A 67 35.18 2.45 -24.04
N LYS A 68 35.62 2.54 -25.29
CA LYS A 68 34.91 2.00 -26.45
C LYS A 68 35.78 0.95 -27.13
N PHE A 69 35.15 -0.01 -27.80
CA PHE A 69 35.81 -0.95 -28.68
C PHE A 69 35.05 -1.03 -30.01
N ASN A 70 35.78 -1.12 -31.12
CA ASN A 70 35.18 -1.28 -32.44
C ASN A 70 34.76 -2.74 -32.61
N VAL A 71 33.49 -2.99 -32.88
CA VAL A 71 33.01 -4.36 -33.11
C VAL A 71 33.44 -4.77 -34.51
N LEU A 72 34.14 -5.89 -34.63
CA LEU A 72 34.75 -6.30 -35.90
C LEU A 72 33.75 -6.95 -36.88
N LYS A 73 32.53 -7.36 -36.48
CA LYS A 73 31.79 -8.37 -37.27
C LYS A 73 30.26 -8.51 -37.13
N GLU A 74 29.51 -7.61 -36.47
CA GLU A 74 28.03 -7.66 -36.49
C GLU A 74 27.43 -6.49 -37.29
N GLU A 75 26.67 -6.76 -38.36
CA GLU A 75 26.07 -5.73 -39.23
C GLU A 75 25.14 -4.74 -38.50
N ARG A 76 24.61 -5.13 -37.33
CA ARG A 76 23.67 -4.33 -36.54
C ARG A 76 24.30 -3.34 -35.55
N PHE A 77 25.58 -3.48 -35.18
CA PHE A 77 26.23 -2.62 -34.19
C PHE A 77 27.63 -2.22 -34.62
N LYS A 78 27.97 -0.92 -34.53
CA LYS A 78 29.28 -0.41 -34.95
C LYS A 78 30.28 -0.28 -33.79
N VAL A 79 29.80 -0.13 -32.56
CA VAL A 79 30.63 0.14 -31.38
C VAL A 79 30.04 -0.49 -30.11
N GLY A 80 30.91 -1.06 -29.27
CA GLY A 80 30.61 -1.38 -27.88
C GLY A 80 31.13 -0.31 -26.92
N HIS A 81 30.28 0.18 -26.03
CA HIS A 81 30.65 1.13 -24.96
C HIS A 81 30.79 0.38 -23.64
N LEU A 82 31.99 0.31 -23.08
CA LEU A 82 32.24 -0.27 -21.76
C LEU A 82 31.76 0.68 -20.67
N LEU A 83 30.92 0.15 -19.78
CA LEU A 83 30.27 0.90 -18.71
C LEU A 83 30.74 0.46 -17.32
N SER A 84 30.62 1.37 -16.37
CA SER A 84 30.88 1.16 -14.94
C SER A 84 29.88 1.97 -14.12
N ASP A 85 29.82 1.77 -12.81
CA ASP A 85 28.89 2.47 -11.91
C ASP A 85 27.45 2.46 -12.43
N ILE A 86 27.01 1.31 -12.99
CA ILE A 86 25.69 1.16 -13.59
C ILE A 86 24.64 1.24 -12.47
N LYS A 87 23.71 2.18 -12.60
CA LYS A 87 22.61 2.42 -11.67
C LYS A 87 21.31 2.35 -12.43
N ILE A 88 20.41 1.47 -11.98
CA ILE A 88 19.03 1.47 -12.41
C ILE A 88 18.32 2.65 -11.74
N LEU A 89 17.52 3.39 -12.51
CA LEU A 89 16.83 4.60 -12.09
C LEU A 89 15.33 4.45 -12.31
N TYR A 90 14.54 4.81 -11.31
CA TYR A 90 13.08 4.72 -11.35
C TYR A 90 12.50 6.13 -11.32
N VAL A 91 12.58 6.80 -12.46
CA VAL A 91 12.17 8.20 -12.60
C VAL A 91 10.74 8.28 -13.08
N ALA A 92 9.88 8.96 -12.32
CA ALA A 92 8.47 9.14 -12.65
C ALA A 92 8.22 10.21 -13.72
N GLU A 93 9.15 11.15 -13.89
CA GLU A 93 8.99 12.26 -14.83
C GLU A 93 9.57 11.91 -16.20
N ARG A 94 8.81 12.22 -17.26
CA ARG A 94 9.30 12.13 -18.65
C ARG A 94 10.16 13.32 -18.99
N LEU A 95 11.12 13.07 -19.87
CA LEU A 95 11.89 14.10 -20.55
C LEU A 95 10.98 14.99 -21.40
N ASN A 96 11.13 16.30 -21.27
CA ASN A 96 10.52 17.27 -22.14
C ASN A 96 11.14 17.16 -23.54
N THR A 97 10.35 16.73 -24.51
CA THR A 97 10.79 16.47 -25.89
C THR A 97 11.22 17.72 -26.64
N LYS A 98 10.79 18.91 -26.20
CA LYS A 98 11.25 20.20 -26.74
C LYS A 98 12.69 20.53 -26.31
N ILE A 99 13.16 19.99 -25.17
CA ILE A 99 14.52 20.21 -24.65
C ILE A 99 15.45 19.07 -25.06
N ILE A 100 15.02 17.82 -24.85
CA ILE A 100 15.74 16.62 -25.24
C ILE A 100 14.85 15.83 -26.18
N GLY A 101 15.13 15.92 -27.48
CA GLY A 101 14.36 15.25 -28.53
C GLY A 101 14.38 13.71 -28.45
N PRO A 102 13.71 13.04 -29.41
CA PRO A 102 13.55 11.58 -29.41
C PRO A 102 14.80 10.81 -29.85
N ARG A 103 15.88 11.48 -30.26
CA ARG A 103 17.16 10.88 -30.61
C ARG A 103 18.20 11.09 -29.51
N GLY A 104 19.16 10.17 -29.41
CA GLY A 104 20.27 10.32 -28.47
C GLY A 104 21.05 11.61 -28.72
N THR A 105 21.52 12.26 -27.65
CA THR A 105 22.17 13.57 -27.75
C THR A 105 23.19 13.82 -26.64
N TYR A 106 24.19 14.66 -26.92
CA TYR A 106 25.10 15.17 -25.90
C TYR A 106 24.39 16.22 -25.04
N LEU A 107 24.70 16.18 -23.74
CA LEU A 107 24.27 17.20 -22.77
C LEU A 107 25.23 18.39 -22.84
N ASN A 108 25.15 19.13 -23.94
CA ASN A 108 26.11 20.16 -24.35
C ASN A 108 25.70 21.60 -24.01
N ASN A 109 24.52 21.80 -23.40
CA ASN A 109 24.06 23.11 -22.98
C ASN A 109 23.39 23.06 -21.60
N LYS A 110 23.25 24.23 -20.96
CA LYS A 110 22.68 24.37 -19.62
C LYS A 110 21.24 23.83 -19.53
N ASN A 111 20.41 24.04 -20.56
CA ASN A 111 19.01 23.59 -20.57
C ASN A 111 18.88 22.07 -20.53
N LYS A 112 19.66 21.34 -21.34
CA LYS A 112 19.70 19.87 -21.33
C LYS A 112 20.22 19.33 -19.99
N ILE A 113 21.23 19.97 -19.41
CA ILE A 113 21.77 19.58 -18.10
C ILE A 113 20.72 19.81 -17.00
N ALA A 114 20.02 20.94 -17.03
CA ALA A 114 18.94 21.25 -16.10
C ALA A 114 17.77 20.27 -16.23
N GLU A 115 17.41 19.88 -17.45
CA GLU A 115 16.36 18.90 -17.72
C GLU A 115 16.68 17.51 -17.16
N ILE A 116 17.92 17.03 -17.35
CA ILE A 116 18.38 15.79 -16.73
C ILE A 116 18.33 15.91 -15.21
N LYS A 117 18.78 17.03 -14.64
CA LYS A 117 18.68 17.26 -13.18
C LYS A 117 17.22 17.25 -12.71
N ARG A 118 16.29 17.92 -13.41
CA ARG A 118 14.86 17.94 -13.08
C ARG A 118 14.31 16.52 -13.01
N VAL A 119 14.54 15.75 -14.08
CA VAL A 119 14.07 14.37 -14.20
C VAL A 119 14.70 13.47 -13.13
N LEU A 120 16.03 13.52 -12.96
CA LEU A 120 16.72 12.72 -11.93
C LEU A 120 16.37 13.14 -10.49
N ASN A 121 16.04 14.41 -10.28
CA ASN A 121 15.63 14.94 -8.98
C ASN A 121 14.10 14.87 -8.79
N SER A 122 13.38 14.13 -9.65
CA SER A 122 11.92 14.00 -9.55
C SER A 122 11.48 13.63 -8.14
N GLU A 123 10.32 14.15 -7.74
CA GLU A 123 9.79 14.36 -6.39
C GLU A 123 9.72 13.14 -5.45
N TYR A 124 10.18 11.98 -5.86
CA TYR A 124 9.89 10.70 -5.22
C TYR A 124 11.05 10.09 -4.44
N THR A 125 12.08 10.84 -4.05
CA THR A 125 13.06 10.34 -3.05
C THR A 125 12.37 10.08 -1.70
N ILE A 126 12.86 9.13 -0.89
CA ILE A 126 12.30 8.91 0.46
C ILE A 126 12.28 10.21 1.28
N LYS A 127 13.31 11.05 1.13
CA LYS A 127 13.35 12.37 1.77
C LYS A 127 12.20 13.27 1.32
N ASN A 128 11.94 13.38 0.03
CA ASN A 128 10.83 14.20 -0.48
C ASN A 128 9.47 13.60 -0.12
N ILE A 129 9.32 12.28 -0.24
CA ILE A 129 8.10 11.56 0.16
C ILE A 129 7.79 11.84 1.63
N THR A 130 8.76 11.65 2.53
CA THR A 130 8.56 11.91 3.97
C THR A 130 8.28 13.38 4.30
N ASN A 131 8.91 14.34 3.59
CA ASN A 131 8.61 15.76 3.75
C ASN A 131 7.16 16.08 3.35
N ASN A 132 6.69 15.53 2.22
CA ASN A 132 5.31 15.69 1.78
C ASN A 132 4.33 14.98 2.71
N LEU A 133 4.64 13.77 3.20
CA LEU A 133 3.82 13.09 4.21
C LEU A 133 3.71 13.91 5.48
N ASN A 134 4.80 14.46 6.00
CA ASN A 134 4.75 15.35 7.17
C ASN A 134 3.84 16.56 6.90
N LYS A 135 3.92 17.18 5.71
CA LYS A 135 3.07 18.31 5.33
C LYS A 135 1.59 17.94 5.27
N PHE A 136 1.24 16.86 4.58
CA PHE A 136 -0.14 16.45 4.32
C PHE A 136 -0.80 15.71 5.48
N SER A 137 0.00 15.12 6.38
CA SER A 137 -0.51 14.40 7.56
C SER A 137 -1.32 15.25 8.53
N LYS A 138 -1.31 16.59 8.42
CA LYS A 138 -2.08 17.49 9.29
C LYS A 138 -3.59 17.20 9.28
N ASN A 139 -4.11 16.67 8.17
CA ASN A 139 -5.51 16.31 8.01
C ASN A 139 -5.80 14.83 8.35
N HIS A 140 -4.81 14.12 8.87
CA HIS A 140 -4.86 12.70 9.21
C HIS A 140 -4.53 12.48 10.68
N GLU A 141 -5.02 11.39 11.25
CA GLU A 141 -4.79 11.08 12.66
C GLU A 141 -3.32 10.71 12.92
N ILE A 142 -2.64 10.10 11.96
CA ILE A 142 -1.21 9.84 11.98
C ILE A 142 -0.38 11.14 12.11
N GLY A 143 -0.90 12.29 11.68
CA GLY A 143 -0.26 13.59 11.90
C GLY A 143 -0.08 13.90 13.39
N LYS A 144 -0.95 13.36 14.25
CA LYS A 144 -0.88 13.50 15.71
C LYS A 144 0.00 12.44 16.38
N LEU A 145 0.69 11.58 15.60
CA LEU A 145 1.49 10.45 16.12
C LEU A 145 2.43 10.88 17.26
N GLN A 146 3.10 12.03 17.12
CA GLN A 146 4.06 12.47 18.15
C GLN A 146 3.38 12.92 19.45
N ILE A 147 2.16 13.46 19.37
CA ILE A 147 1.30 13.80 20.51
C ILE A 147 0.80 12.53 21.17
N ILE A 148 0.25 11.60 20.39
CA ILE A 148 -0.19 10.27 20.87
C ILE A 148 0.95 9.58 21.62
N ARG A 149 2.15 9.59 21.03
CA ARG A 149 3.36 9.01 21.61
C ARG A 149 3.85 9.71 22.87
N LYS A 150 3.60 11.01 23.02
CA LYS A 150 3.91 11.76 24.25
C LYS A 150 3.06 11.21 25.39
N ASN A 151 1.75 11.06 25.15
CA ASN A 151 0.78 10.61 26.13
C ASN A 151 1.01 9.14 26.52
N LEU A 152 1.11 8.25 25.51
CA LEU A 152 1.28 6.81 25.74
C LEU A 152 2.60 6.47 26.44
N LEU A 153 3.69 7.14 26.07
CA LEU A 153 5.04 6.78 26.54
C LEU A 153 5.57 7.70 27.63
N LYS A 154 4.76 8.65 28.13
CA LYS A 154 5.13 9.64 29.16
C LYS A 154 6.45 10.37 28.85
N LYS A 155 6.74 10.66 27.57
CA LYS A 155 8.02 11.26 27.13
C LYS A 155 7.97 12.79 27.14
N LYS A 156 9.03 13.46 27.62
CA LYS A 156 9.05 14.93 27.83
C LYS A 156 9.04 15.79 26.55
N ARG A 157 9.61 15.33 25.42
CA ARG A 157 9.66 16.08 24.15
C ARG A 157 9.78 15.14 22.94
N LYS A 158 8.98 15.38 21.90
CA LYS A 158 9.10 14.72 20.59
C LYS A 158 8.91 15.75 19.47
N SER A 159 9.42 15.43 18.28
CA SER A 159 9.25 16.23 17.05
C SER A 159 7.78 16.58 16.83
N THR A 160 7.47 17.64 16.11
CA THR A 160 6.11 17.90 15.60
C THR A 160 5.79 17.08 14.34
N THR A 161 6.79 16.42 13.76
CA THR A 161 6.69 15.65 12.51
C THR A 161 6.80 14.15 12.73
N ILE A 162 6.21 13.36 11.82
CA ILE A 162 6.28 11.90 11.83
C ILE A 162 7.72 11.45 11.55
N PHE A 163 8.31 11.95 10.46
CA PHE A 163 9.66 11.62 10.01
C PHE A 163 10.62 12.80 10.19
N THR A 164 11.91 12.50 10.42
CA THR A 164 12.99 13.52 10.52
C THR A 164 14.25 13.00 9.83
N ASN A 165 15.18 13.89 9.48
CA ASN A 165 16.46 13.51 8.85
C ASN A 165 17.25 12.43 9.64
N LYS A 166 17.03 12.30 10.96
CA LYS A 166 17.67 11.27 11.80
C LYS A 166 17.19 9.84 11.53
N THR A 167 16.03 9.69 10.89
CA THR A 167 15.40 8.39 10.61
C THR A 167 15.04 8.21 9.14
N ILE A 168 15.54 9.10 8.27
CA ILE A 168 15.42 9.04 6.82
C ILE A 168 16.75 8.55 6.25
N THR A 169 16.70 7.50 5.45
CA THR A 169 17.83 7.04 4.64
C THR A 169 17.54 7.25 3.15
N LYS A 170 18.45 6.80 2.29
CA LYS A 170 18.25 6.81 0.85
C LYS A 170 17.05 5.93 0.42
N ASP A 171 16.92 4.76 1.05
CA ASP A 171 16.03 3.70 0.55
C ASP A 171 14.83 3.42 1.45
N TRP A 172 14.85 3.93 2.69
CA TRP A 172 13.76 3.75 3.65
C TRP A 172 13.75 4.81 4.75
N ALA A 173 12.61 4.94 5.43
CA ALA A 173 12.48 5.77 6.62
C ALA A 173 11.54 5.13 7.65
N PHE A 174 11.78 5.42 8.92
CA PHE A 174 10.81 5.12 9.98
C PHE A 174 10.52 6.36 10.82
N HIS A 175 9.40 6.38 11.52
CA HIS A 175 9.00 7.54 12.31
C HIS A 175 10.03 7.85 13.41
N TYR A 176 10.21 9.13 13.72
CA TYR A 176 11.26 9.60 14.60
C TYR A 176 11.18 8.98 16.00
N GLY A 177 12.27 8.40 16.50
CA GLY A 177 12.33 7.79 17.84
C GLY A 177 11.64 6.42 17.95
N GLY A 178 11.15 5.85 16.85
CA GLY A 178 10.45 4.55 16.82
C GLY A 178 11.34 3.32 17.03
N ARG A 179 12.65 3.49 17.23
CA ARG A 179 13.61 2.39 17.22
C ARG A 179 13.30 1.29 18.24
N LYS A 180 12.75 1.66 19.41
CA LYS A 180 12.37 0.74 20.50
C LYS A 180 10.86 0.45 20.54
N GLU A 181 10.16 0.72 19.44
CA GLU A 181 8.69 0.74 19.31
C GLU A 181 8.28 -0.05 18.03
N LEU A 182 6.98 -0.28 17.81
CA LEU A 182 6.48 -0.73 16.51
C LEU A 182 6.61 0.45 15.52
N GLN A 183 7.33 0.27 14.42
CA GLN A 183 7.74 1.39 13.58
C GLN A 183 6.79 1.62 12.42
N PHE A 184 6.06 2.74 12.38
CA PHE A 184 5.63 3.28 11.09
C PHE A 184 6.83 3.44 10.16
N ASN A 185 6.79 2.78 9.02
CA ASN A 185 7.93 2.58 8.14
C ASN A 185 7.51 2.65 6.67
N ILE A 186 8.31 3.35 5.87
CA ILE A 186 8.22 3.37 4.42
C ILE A 186 9.56 3.00 3.82
N GLY A 187 9.56 2.48 2.60
CA GLY A 187 10.80 2.18 1.90
C GLY A 187 10.57 1.52 0.57
N TYR A 188 11.61 1.52 -0.24
CA TYR A 188 11.55 0.88 -1.52
C TYR A 188 11.62 -0.64 -1.42
N GLU A 189 10.87 -1.28 -2.30
CA GLU A 189 10.84 -2.69 -2.60
C GLU A 189 11.04 -2.85 -4.11
N GLN A 190 11.39 -4.06 -4.55
CA GLN A 190 11.55 -4.37 -5.97
C GLN A 190 12.45 -3.35 -6.69
N ASN A 191 13.62 -3.07 -6.09
CA ASN A 191 14.61 -2.11 -6.58
C ASN A 191 14.14 -0.64 -6.67
N GLY A 192 12.99 -0.26 -6.11
CA GLY A 192 12.47 1.12 -6.21
C GLY A 192 11.20 1.25 -7.06
N MET A 193 10.70 0.15 -7.61
CA MET A 193 9.44 0.14 -8.37
C MET A 193 8.20 0.26 -7.48
N VAL A 194 8.36 -0.16 -6.22
CA VAL A 194 7.29 -0.25 -5.24
C VAL A 194 7.73 0.46 -3.97
N LEU A 195 6.82 1.23 -3.37
CA LEU A 195 6.95 1.74 -2.02
C LEU A 195 6.14 0.84 -1.08
N ARG A 196 6.80 0.20 -0.12
CA ARG A 196 6.10 -0.41 1.02
C ARG A 196 5.75 0.66 2.05
N VAL A 197 4.56 0.56 2.63
CA VAL A 197 4.04 1.46 3.64
C VAL A 197 3.32 0.64 4.70
N GLY A 198 3.65 0.86 5.97
CA GLY A 198 3.03 0.11 7.05
C GLY A 198 3.77 0.24 8.37
N VAL A 199 3.71 -0.83 9.17
CA VAL A 199 4.36 -0.94 10.47
C VAL A 199 5.38 -2.08 10.48
N ALA A 200 6.44 -1.95 11.28
CA ALA A 200 7.52 -2.92 11.30
C ALA A 200 8.19 -3.10 12.66
N PHE A 201 8.67 -4.32 12.93
CA PHE A 201 9.68 -4.60 13.94
C PHE A 201 11.04 -4.79 13.26
N SER A 202 11.98 -3.90 13.57
CA SER A 202 13.39 -4.07 13.19
C SER A 202 14.19 -4.63 14.35
N LEU A 203 14.60 -5.90 14.27
CA LEU A 203 15.32 -6.62 15.32
C LEU A 203 16.86 -6.53 15.16
N GLN A 204 17.34 -5.68 14.26
CA GLN A 204 18.77 -5.42 14.05
C GLN A 204 19.42 -4.68 15.24
N LYS A 205 20.48 -5.20 15.83
CA LYS A 205 21.19 -4.48 16.91
C LYS A 205 21.71 -3.12 16.43
N SER A 206 21.60 -2.10 17.28
CA SER A 206 22.11 -0.76 17.02
C SER A 206 22.36 -0.02 18.34
N LYS A 207 23.10 1.09 18.33
CA LYS A 207 23.27 1.93 19.54
C LYS A 207 21.93 2.34 20.16
N ALA A 208 20.90 2.56 19.34
CA ALA A 208 19.55 2.93 19.80
C ALA A 208 18.65 1.74 20.18
N LEU A 209 19.00 0.51 19.78
CA LEU A 209 18.37 -0.75 20.22
C LEU A 209 19.48 -1.78 20.47
N PRO A 210 20.11 -1.76 21.66
CA PRO A 210 21.23 -2.67 21.95
C PRO A 210 20.75 -4.13 22.13
N ASN A 211 19.50 -4.32 22.57
CA ASN A 211 18.89 -5.61 22.81
C ASN A 211 17.46 -5.65 22.24
N LYS A 212 17.16 -6.66 21.41
CA LYS A 212 15.81 -6.87 20.84
C LYS A 212 14.76 -7.16 21.90
N ASN A 213 15.12 -7.69 23.07
CA ASN A 213 14.18 -8.07 24.13
C ASN A 213 13.37 -6.88 24.66
N ILE A 214 13.85 -5.64 24.42
CA ILE A 214 13.08 -4.40 24.64
C ILE A 214 11.74 -4.39 23.87
N LEU A 215 11.66 -5.14 22.77
CA LEU A 215 10.48 -5.27 21.92
C LEU A 215 9.60 -6.47 22.27
N LEU A 216 10.03 -7.39 23.15
CA LEU A 216 9.32 -8.66 23.41
C LEU A 216 7.86 -8.43 23.82
N LYS A 217 7.62 -7.58 24.84
CA LYS A 217 6.26 -7.22 25.27
C LYS A 217 5.41 -6.59 24.16
N LYS A 218 6.04 -5.87 23.23
CA LYS A 218 5.36 -5.23 22.09
C LYS A 218 4.98 -6.26 21.03
N VAL A 219 5.86 -7.23 20.78
CA VAL A 219 5.55 -8.37 19.91
C VAL A 219 4.40 -9.20 20.48
N GLN A 220 4.37 -9.42 21.80
CA GLN A 220 3.25 -10.09 22.47
C GLN A 220 1.92 -9.34 22.29
N LEU A 221 1.91 -8.02 22.52
CA LEU A 221 0.72 -7.19 22.31
C LEU A 221 0.33 -7.12 20.82
N PHE A 222 1.29 -7.04 19.91
CA PHE A 222 1.02 -7.14 18.47
C PHE A 222 0.32 -8.46 18.13
N ASN A 223 0.85 -9.59 18.61
CA ASN A 223 0.23 -10.90 18.38
C ASN A 223 -1.17 -11.00 18.99
N GLN A 224 -1.40 -10.41 20.17
CA GLN A 224 -2.72 -10.33 20.76
C GLN A 224 -3.68 -9.54 19.86
N TYR A 225 -3.27 -8.38 19.34
CA TYR A 225 -4.08 -7.61 18.39
C TYR A 225 -4.39 -8.41 17.12
N ILE A 226 -3.41 -9.11 16.54
CA ILE A 226 -3.62 -9.94 15.35
C ILE A 226 -4.64 -11.06 15.65
N LYS A 227 -4.63 -11.65 16.85
CA LYS A 227 -5.62 -12.68 17.23
C LYS A 227 -7.03 -12.11 17.36
N GLU A 228 -7.16 -10.93 17.98
CA GLU A 228 -8.45 -10.32 18.30
C GLU A 228 -9.10 -9.64 17.07
N TYR A 229 -8.30 -9.05 16.19
CA TYR A 229 -8.75 -8.18 15.10
C TYR A 229 -8.28 -8.64 13.71
N LYS A 230 -8.08 -9.95 13.51
CA LYS A 230 -7.54 -10.49 12.25
C LYS A 230 -8.37 -10.05 11.03
N ASP A 231 -9.70 -10.09 11.17
CA ASP A 231 -10.63 -9.83 10.06
C ASP A 231 -10.56 -8.38 9.55
N GLU A 232 -10.27 -7.43 10.44
CA GLU A 232 -10.04 -6.03 10.09
C GLU A 232 -8.74 -5.81 9.31
N LEU A 233 -7.78 -6.73 9.45
CA LEU A 233 -6.46 -6.63 8.83
C LEU A 233 -6.35 -7.39 7.51
N THR A 234 -7.43 -8.00 7.02
CA THR A 234 -7.49 -8.75 5.74
C THR A 234 -7.04 -7.97 4.52
N ASN A 235 -7.11 -6.63 4.58
CA ASN A 235 -6.66 -5.74 3.51
C ASN A 235 -5.15 -5.45 3.53
N PHE A 236 -4.41 -5.99 4.50
CA PHE A 236 -2.97 -5.84 4.66
C PHE A 236 -2.24 -7.16 4.44
N GLU A 237 -1.00 -7.05 4.03
CA GLU A 237 -0.11 -8.19 3.85
C GLU A 237 1.02 -8.10 4.87
N MET A 238 1.52 -9.26 5.28
CA MET A 238 2.64 -9.39 6.19
C MET A 238 3.78 -10.16 5.51
N TRP A 239 5.01 -9.71 5.72
CA TRP A 239 6.23 -10.37 5.22
C TRP A 239 7.41 -10.06 6.12
N TYR A 240 8.50 -10.80 5.95
CA TYR A 240 9.70 -10.60 6.75
C TYR A 240 10.98 -10.71 5.91
N TYR A 241 12.06 -10.20 6.48
CA TYR A 241 13.42 -10.41 6.02
C TYR A 241 14.17 -11.20 7.08
N ARG A 242 14.82 -12.28 6.64
CA ARG A 242 15.73 -13.10 7.46
C ARG A 242 16.99 -13.35 6.64
N ASN A 243 18.15 -13.07 7.21
CA ASN A 243 19.46 -13.24 6.53
C ASN A 243 19.51 -12.57 5.14
N ASN A 244 18.97 -11.35 5.04
CA ASN A 244 18.82 -10.59 3.78
C ASN A 244 17.89 -11.21 2.72
N SER A 245 17.23 -12.33 3.01
CA SER A 245 16.20 -12.93 2.16
C SER A 245 14.83 -12.44 2.57
N ARG A 246 14.07 -11.92 1.60
CA ARG A 246 12.68 -11.48 1.78
C ARG A 246 11.74 -12.68 1.60
N SER A 247 10.78 -12.86 2.49
CA SER A 247 9.70 -13.83 2.33
C SER A 247 8.72 -13.40 1.23
N ILE A 248 7.87 -14.32 0.80
CA ILE A 248 6.65 -13.96 0.06
C ILE A 248 5.70 -13.18 0.98
N ASN A 249 4.75 -12.46 0.38
CA ASN A 249 3.66 -11.82 1.10
C ASN A 249 2.66 -12.89 1.53
N SER A 250 2.09 -12.73 2.72
CA SER A 250 1.02 -13.58 3.25
C SER A 250 -0.02 -12.74 3.99
N GLU A 251 -1.12 -13.37 4.41
CA GLU A 251 -2.03 -12.78 5.38
C GLU A 251 -1.29 -12.40 6.69
N PRO A 252 -1.86 -11.48 7.49
CA PRO A 252 -1.35 -11.18 8.83
C PRO A 252 -1.23 -12.45 9.68
N PHE A 253 -0.05 -12.66 10.28
CA PHE A 253 0.27 -13.83 11.08
C PHE A 253 0.89 -13.44 12.43
N LEU A 254 0.89 -14.39 13.37
CA LEU A 254 1.52 -14.22 14.67
C LEU A 254 3.04 -14.31 14.52
N ILE A 255 3.77 -13.38 15.12
CA ILE A 255 5.22 -13.39 15.16
C ILE A 255 5.66 -14.46 16.17
N GLU A 256 6.08 -15.61 15.65
CA GLU A 256 6.65 -16.70 16.44
C GLU A 256 8.09 -16.40 16.90
N ASP A 257 8.56 -17.13 17.91
CA ASP A 257 9.93 -17.05 18.41
C ASP A 257 10.98 -17.31 17.31
N SER A 258 10.62 -18.13 16.32
CA SER A 258 11.43 -18.42 15.14
C SER A 258 11.75 -17.15 14.32
N LEU A 259 10.84 -16.17 14.30
CA LEU A 259 10.98 -14.88 13.64
C LEU A 259 11.53 -13.79 14.57
N PHE A 260 11.41 -13.94 15.89
CA PHE A 260 11.98 -13.02 16.88
C PHE A 260 13.51 -13.19 17.05
N LYS A 261 14.26 -13.13 15.95
CA LYS A 261 15.73 -13.30 15.89
C LYS A 261 16.46 -12.00 15.59
N ASP A 262 17.69 -11.89 16.06
CA ASP A 262 18.51 -10.70 15.80
C ASP A 262 18.69 -10.50 14.30
N GLY A 263 18.57 -9.26 13.83
CA GLY A 263 18.70 -8.90 12.42
C GLY A 263 17.46 -9.11 11.56
N ASN A 264 16.45 -9.83 12.04
CA ASN A 264 15.20 -9.95 11.30
C ASN A 264 14.44 -8.61 11.21
N PHE A 265 13.70 -8.45 10.12
CA PHE A 265 12.78 -7.33 9.93
C PHE A 265 11.41 -7.88 9.58
N ILE A 266 10.40 -7.62 10.41
CA ILE A 266 9.03 -8.10 10.22
C ILE A 266 8.16 -6.89 9.87
N PHE A 267 7.36 -7.00 8.81
CA PHE A 267 6.59 -5.89 8.26
C PHE A 267 5.14 -6.31 8.03
N LEU A 268 4.19 -5.44 8.41
CA LEU A 268 2.77 -5.53 8.09
C LEU A 268 2.36 -4.22 7.39
N GLY A 269 1.76 -4.32 6.21
CA GLY A 269 1.30 -3.13 5.49
C GLY A 269 0.88 -3.41 4.05
N LYS A 270 1.11 -2.42 3.18
CA LYS A 270 0.81 -2.50 1.74
C LYS A 270 2.02 -2.17 0.90
N THR A 271 1.95 -2.60 -0.35
CA THR A 271 2.86 -2.19 -1.42
C THR A 271 2.11 -1.27 -2.39
N ILE A 272 2.75 -0.17 -2.79
CA ILE A 272 2.20 0.83 -3.71
C ILE A 272 3.18 0.99 -4.87
N THR A 273 2.73 0.76 -6.10
CA THR A 273 3.55 1.00 -7.29
C THR A 273 3.86 2.49 -7.40
N MET A 274 5.11 2.85 -7.72
CA MET A 274 5.49 4.26 -7.84
C MET A 274 4.65 5.02 -8.88
N ALA A 275 4.19 4.33 -9.94
CA ALA A 275 3.31 4.89 -10.96
C ALA A 275 1.91 5.30 -10.45
N SER A 276 1.44 4.73 -9.34
CA SER A 276 0.12 5.00 -8.75
C SER A 276 0.21 5.72 -7.40
N LEU A 277 1.40 6.21 -7.02
CA LEU A 277 1.65 6.81 -5.72
C LEU A 277 0.78 8.06 -5.51
N LYS A 278 -0.05 8.03 -4.46
CA LYS A 278 -0.80 9.17 -3.95
C LYS A 278 -0.52 9.29 -2.45
N TYR A 279 -0.15 10.47 -1.97
CA TYR A 279 0.13 10.70 -0.54
C TYR A 279 -1.07 10.37 0.35
N GLU A 280 -2.28 10.67 -0.10
CA GLU A 280 -3.54 10.32 0.56
C GLU A 280 -3.64 8.81 0.85
N THR A 281 -3.24 7.97 -0.12
CA THR A 281 -3.26 6.50 0.04
C THR A 281 -2.26 6.05 1.10
N ILE A 282 -1.07 6.68 1.15
CA ILE A 282 -0.05 6.37 2.16
C ILE A 282 -0.54 6.76 3.56
N LEU A 283 -1.13 7.95 3.70
CA LEU A 283 -1.62 8.46 4.97
C LEU A 283 -2.82 7.64 5.47
N THR A 284 -3.73 7.25 4.59
CA THR A 284 -4.84 6.33 4.90
C THR A 284 -4.30 4.99 5.45
N VAL A 285 -3.30 4.39 4.78
CA VAL A 285 -2.67 3.14 5.28
C VAL A 285 -2.07 3.31 6.67
N MET A 286 -1.47 4.47 6.97
CA MET A 286 -0.91 4.72 8.30
C MET A 286 -1.99 4.97 9.36
N ASP A 287 -3.08 5.65 9.01
CA ASP A 287 -4.24 5.84 9.88
C ASP A 287 -4.91 4.49 10.21
N ASP A 288 -5.12 3.65 9.19
CA ASP A 288 -5.70 2.30 9.34
C ASP A 288 -4.84 1.40 10.27
N LEU A 289 -3.52 1.63 10.34
CA LEU A 289 -2.59 0.89 11.21
C LEU A 289 -2.29 1.59 12.56
N LEU A 290 -2.86 2.77 12.80
CA LEU A 290 -2.67 3.52 14.04
C LEU A 290 -3.28 2.84 15.28
N PRO A 291 -4.48 2.23 15.23
CA PRO A 291 -5.03 1.47 16.36
C PRO A 291 -4.11 0.33 16.80
N LEU A 292 -3.60 -0.47 15.85
CA LEU A 292 -2.61 -1.52 16.10
C LEU A 292 -1.35 -0.97 16.77
N TYR A 293 -0.84 0.19 16.31
CA TYR A 293 0.29 0.86 16.95
C TYR A 293 -0.03 1.25 18.41
N ILE A 294 -1.18 1.87 18.67
CA ILE A 294 -1.58 2.31 20.01
C ILE A 294 -1.67 1.11 20.96
N PHE A 295 -2.33 0.03 20.55
CA PHE A 295 -2.47 -1.20 21.34
C PHE A 295 -1.12 -1.85 21.62
N THR A 296 -0.30 -2.01 20.59
CA THR A 296 1.07 -2.56 20.69
C THR A 296 1.94 -1.75 21.68
N MET A 297 1.59 -0.48 21.90
CA MET A 297 2.28 0.41 22.81
C MET A 297 1.72 0.44 24.23
N GLY A 298 0.75 -0.44 24.53
CA GLY A 298 0.09 -0.52 25.84
C GLY A 298 -0.97 0.55 26.06
N GLY A 299 -1.42 1.22 24.97
CA GLY A 299 -2.56 2.12 25.01
C GLY A 299 -3.88 1.36 24.88
N ASN A 300 -4.95 1.95 25.41
CA ASN A 300 -6.30 1.44 25.19
C ASN A 300 -6.78 1.86 23.79
N ILE A 301 -7.25 0.91 22.96
CA ILE A 301 -7.78 1.18 21.61
C ILE A 301 -8.98 2.13 21.68
N ASN A 302 -9.76 2.09 22.76
CA ASN A 302 -10.91 2.98 22.98
C ASN A 302 -10.53 4.48 23.06
N THR A 303 -9.24 4.81 23.12
CA THR A 303 -8.73 6.19 23.05
C THR A 303 -8.25 6.62 21.67
N ALA A 304 -8.34 5.73 20.66
CA ALA A 304 -8.10 6.08 19.28
C ALA A 304 -9.13 7.14 18.83
N PRO A 305 -8.73 8.12 18.02
CA PRO A 305 -9.58 9.26 17.66
C PRO A 305 -10.89 8.81 17.02
N LYS A 306 -11.99 9.41 17.48
CA LYS A 306 -13.35 9.23 16.95
C LYS A 306 -13.43 9.78 15.54
N ASN A 307 -13.05 8.99 14.53
CA ASN A 307 -13.30 9.37 13.14
C ASN A 307 -14.81 9.37 12.92
N LYS A 308 -15.35 10.56 12.61
CA LYS A 308 -16.73 10.71 12.15
C LYS A 308 -16.89 9.87 10.89
N PHE A 309 -17.88 8.98 10.88
CA PHE A 309 -18.18 8.15 9.71
C PHE A 309 -18.23 9.02 8.44
N LEU A 310 -17.44 8.65 7.43
CA LEU A 310 -17.37 9.35 6.16
C LEU A 310 -17.91 8.45 5.05
N PHE A 311 -19.11 8.78 4.58
CA PHE A 311 -19.74 8.08 3.47
C PHE A 311 -18.95 8.22 2.16
N LYS A 312 -18.71 7.08 1.50
CA LYS A 312 -18.09 6.95 0.18
C LYS A 312 -19.08 6.22 -0.74
N LYS A 313 -19.51 6.89 -1.80
CA LYS A 313 -20.37 6.33 -2.85
C LYS A 313 -19.61 5.39 -3.79
N GLY A 314 -20.35 4.51 -4.46
CA GLY A 314 -19.86 3.64 -5.52
C GLY A 314 -19.54 2.21 -5.08
N ASN A 315 -19.32 1.33 -6.07
CA ASN A 315 -18.88 -0.04 -5.88
C ASN A 315 -17.54 -0.28 -6.58
N ARG A 316 -16.54 -0.81 -5.85
CA ARG A 316 -15.30 -1.30 -6.48
C ARG A 316 -15.51 -2.74 -6.95
N LYS A 317 -15.70 -2.93 -8.26
CA LYS A 317 -15.80 -4.28 -8.85
C LYS A 317 -14.57 -5.12 -8.46
N LYS A 318 -14.80 -6.19 -7.69
CA LYS A 318 -13.78 -7.18 -7.36
C LYS A 318 -13.61 -8.15 -8.54
N LYS A 319 -12.38 -8.58 -8.85
CA LYS A 319 -12.13 -9.59 -9.88
C LYS A 319 -12.71 -10.94 -9.43
N ALA A 320 -13.40 -11.63 -10.33
CA ALA A 320 -14.05 -12.93 -10.10
C ALA A 320 -13.09 -14.10 -9.81
N SER A 321 -11.77 -13.88 -9.73
CA SER A 321 -10.82 -14.83 -9.17
C SER A 321 -9.46 -14.16 -8.95
N THR A 322 -8.79 -14.53 -7.86
CA THR A 322 -7.34 -14.39 -7.70
C THR A 322 -6.81 -15.77 -7.36
N LYS A 323 -5.84 -16.28 -8.13
CA LYS A 323 -5.12 -17.51 -7.77
C LYS A 323 -4.36 -17.24 -6.48
N ILE A 324 -4.66 -17.98 -5.40
CA ILE A 324 -3.74 -18.67 -4.45
C ILE A 324 -4.43 -18.99 -3.10
N SER A 325 -4.30 -20.26 -2.70
CA SER A 325 -4.33 -20.91 -1.36
C SER A 325 -5.47 -20.73 -0.34
N SER A 326 -6.67 -20.28 -0.69
CA SER A 326 -7.83 -20.48 0.19
C SER A 326 -8.39 -21.90 0.01
N SER A 327 -8.93 -22.53 1.07
CA SER A 327 -9.69 -23.76 0.89
C SER A 327 -10.83 -23.53 -0.12
N GLN A 328 -11.19 -24.53 -0.94
CA GLN A 328 -12.27 -24.37 -1.95
C GLN A 328 -13.57 -23.80 -1.34
N LYS A 329 -13.82 -24.09 -0.07
CA LYS A 329 -14.96 -23.59 0.70
C LYS A 329 -14.90 -22.07 0.95
N GLU A 330 -13.75 -21.53 1.36
CA GLU A 330 -13.56 -20.08 1.58
C GLU A 330 -13.62 -19.28 0.28
N LEU A 331 -13.06 -19.85 -0.80
CA LEU A 331 -13.14 -19.24 -2.13
C LEU A 331 -14.60 -19.11 -2.57
N ASN A 332 -15.40 -20.17 -2.39
CA ASN A 332 -16.82 -20.18 -2.72
C ASN A 332 -17.63 -19.20 -1.87
N ILE A 333 -17.33 -19.08 -0.58
CA ILE A 333 -17.97 -18.10 0.32
C ILE A 333 -17.68 -16.68 -0.15
N THR A 334 -16.42 -16.37 -0.44
CA THR A 334 -15.99 -15.02 -0.89
C THR A 334 -16.64 -14.66 -2.22
N LEU A 335 -16.68 -15.60 -3.18
CA LEU A 335 -17.34 -15.39 -4.47
C LEU A 335 -18.83 -15.11 -4.29
N ARG A 336 -19.52 -15.90 -3.45
CA ARG A 336 -20.94 -15.72 -3.19
C ARG A 336 -21.22 -14.38 -2.51
N HIS A 337 -20.40 -13.96 -1.54
CA HIS A 337 -20.52 -12.65 -0.90
C HIS A 337 -20.36 -11.52 -1.93
N ASN A 338 -19.33 -11.58 -2.78
CA ASN A 338 -19.12 -10.57 -3.81
C ASN A 338 -20.29 -10.44 -4.79
N ILE A 339 -20.87 -11.58 -5.23
CA ILE A 339 -22.05 -11.60 -6.10
C ILE A 339 -23.27 -11.00 -5.38
N MET A 340 -23.48 -11.36 -4.11
CA MET A 340 -24.54 -10.79 -3.27
C MET A 340 -24.40 -9.27 -3.12
N GLN A 341 -23.18 -8.80 -2.87
CA GLN A 341 -22.90 -7.38 -2.72
C GLN A 341 -23.14 -6.61 -4.02
N GLU A 342 -22.72 -7.15 -5.17
CA GLU A 342 -22.96 -6.50 -6.47
C GLU A 342 -24.44 -6.46 -6.82
N SER A 343 -25.17 -7.56 -6.62
CA SER A 343 -26.62 -7.63 -6.84
C SER A 343 -27.37 -6.62 -5.96
N LEU A 344 -27.07 -6.60 -4.66
CA LEU A 344 -27.72 -5.68 -3.73
C LEU A 344 -27.34 -4.22 -4.03
N TYR A 345 -26.08 -3.95 -4.36
CA TYR A 345 -25.63 -2.60 -4.75
C TYR A 345 -26.43 -2.07 -5.94
N ASN A 346 -26.64 -2.90 -6.98
CA ASN A 346 -27.40 -2.49 -8.17
C ASN A 346 -28.87 -2.20 -7.82
N GLN A 347 -29.53 -3.08 -7.06
CA GLN A 347 -30.91 -2.88 -6.59
C GLN A 347 -31.05 -1.59 -5.77
N LEU A 348 -30.12 -1.34 -4.84
CA LEU A 348 -30.16 -0.11 -4.04
C LEU A 348 -29.86 1.14 -4.87
N CYS A 349 -29.00 1.03 -5.89
CA CYS A 349 -28.71 2.14 -6.80
C CYS A 349 -29.92 2.51 -7.67
N GLU A 350 -30.74 1.55 -8.05
CA GLU A 350 -32.02 1.79 -8.74
C GLU A 350 -33.02 2.49 -7.83
N LEU A 351 -33.07 2.11 -6.55
CA LEU A 351 -34.02 2.68 -5.58
C LEU A 351 -33.61 4.08 -5.07
N TYR A 352 -32.32 4.30 -4.82
CA TYR A 352 -31.83 5.50 -4.10
C TYR A 352 -30.89 6.38 -4.92
N GLY A 353 -30.49 5.94 -6.12
CA GLY A 353 -29.52 6.61 -6.96
C GLY A 353 -28.07 6.28 -6.59
N LYS A 354 -27.20 6.19 -7.61
CA LYS A 354 -25.78 5.78 -7.47
C LYS A 354 -24.96 6.65 -6.51
N ASP A 355 -25.36 7.91 -6.33
CA ASP A 355 -24.66 8.85 -5.45
C ASP A 355 -24.97 8.63 -3.95
N ASN A 356 -26.00 7.84 -3.65
CA ASN A 356 -26.46 7.57 -2.30
C ASN A 356 -26.15 6.15 -1.82
N VAL A 357 -25.45 5.34 -2.62
CA VAL A 357 -25.10 3.95 -2.27
C VAL A 357 -23.59 3.75 -2.34
N GLY A 358 -23.02 3.10 -1.33
CA GLY A 358 -21.60 2.81 -1.26
C GLY A 358 -21.31 1.44 -0.68
N THR A 359 -20.36 0.72 -1.26
CA THR A 359 -19.87 -0.55 -0.71
C THR A 359 -18.62 -0.37 0.14
N GLU A 360 -18.42 -1.25 1.12
CA GLU A 360 -17.14 -1.37 1.86
C GLU A 360 -16.71 -0.05 2.52
N ASN A 361 -17.69 0.63 3.12
CA ASN A 361 -17.47 1.92 3.76
C ASN A 361 -16.71 1.71 5.08
N ASN A 362 -15.55 2.36 5.20
CA ASN A 362 -14.76 2.29 6.42
C ASN A 362 -15.55 2.89 7.59
N VAL A 363 -15.68 2.09 8.64
CA VAL A 363 -16.04 2.55 9.98
C VAL A 363 -14.79 2.50 10.86
N HIS A 364 -14.90 2.83 12.14
CA HIS A 364 -13.71 2.92 13.01
C HIS A 364 -12.90 1.61 13.03
N MET A 365 -13.59 0.48 13.21
CA MET A 365 -13.03 -0.87 13.23
C MET A 365 -13.83 -1.73 12.25
N GLY A 366 -13.24 -2.01 11.09
CA GLY A 366 -13.88 -2.77 10.02
C GLY A 366 -14.56 -1.92 8.94
N LYS A 367 -15.41 -2.60 8.15
CA LYS A 367 -16.11 -2.04 7.00
C LYS A 367 -17.52 -2.56 6.97
N VAL A 368 -18.46 -1.65 6.73
CA VAL A 368 -19.84 -2.04 6.44
C VAL A 368 -19.91 -2.49 4.99
N ASP A 369 -20.46 -3.67 4.73
CA ASP A 369 -20.58 -4.22 3.37
C ASP A 369 -21.25 -3.24 2.42
N LEU A 370 -22.37 -2.63 2.85
CA LEU A 370 -23.14 -1.67 2.08
C LEU A 370 -23.75 -0.57 2.98
N VAL A 371 -23.72 0.66 2.49
CA VAL A 371 -24.34 1.82 3.13
C VAL A 371 -25.24 2.54 2.14
N VAL A 372 -26.46 2.85 2.58
CA VAL A 372 -27.35 3.78 1.89
C VAL A 372 -27.41 5.08 2.68
N LYS A 373 -27.21 6.20 1.99
CA LYS A 373 -27.51 7.54 2.48
C LYS A 373 -28.99 7.83 2.26
N HIS A 374 -29.77 7.77 3.33
CA HIS A 374 -31.20 8.04 3.32
C HIS A 374 -31.43 9.48 3.82
N ASN A 375 -32.02 10.34 2.98
CA ASN A 375 -32.24 11.75 3.32
C ASN A 375 -30.97 12.50 3.81
N ASN A 376 -31.13 13.75 4.29
CA ASN A 376 -30.00 14.53 4.79
C ASN A 376 -29.57 14.04 6.18
N ASN A 377 -28.52 13.22 6.22
CA ASN A 377 -27.78 12.72 7.39
C ASN A 377 -28.28 11.43 8.06
N GLU A 378 -29.15 10.64 7.41
CA GLU A 378 -29.44 9.28 7.89
C GLU A 378 -28.72 8.23 7.05
N TYR A 379 -28.23 7.19 7.72
CA TYR A 379 -27.52 6.09 7.08
C TYR A 379 -28.15 4.76 7.47
N TRP A 380 -28.27 3.90 6.48
CA TRP A 380 -28.73 2.53 6.66
C TRP A 380 -27.58 1.59 6.37
N PHE A 381 -27.28 0.72 7.32
CA PHE A 381 -26.16 -0.22 7.24
C PHE A 381 -26.67 -1.62 6.90
N TYR A 382 -26.03 -2.21 5.89
CA TYR A 382 -26.34 -3.54 5.38
C TYR A 382 -25.14 -4.44 5.61
N GLU A 383 -25.37 -5.59 6.23
CA GLU A 383 -24.36 -6.62 6.48
C GLU A 383 -24.78 -7.93 5.80
N ILE A 384 -23.95 -8.43 4.88
CA ILE A 384 -24.24 -9.58 4.02
C ILE A 384 -23.63 -10.84 4.64
N LYS A 385 -24.45 -11.90 4.74
CA LYS A 385 -23.98 -13.23 5.10
C LYS A 385 -24.45 -14.27 4.09
N THR A 386 -23.55 -15.17 3.73
CA THR A 386 -23.78 -16.21 2.71
C THR A 386 -24.35 -17.52 3.30
N TYR A 387 -24.73 -17.53 4.58
CA TYR A 387 -25.30 -18.72 5.21
C TYR A 387 -26.69 -19.03 4.65
N ASN A 388 -27.02 -20.32 4.59
CA ASN A 388 -28.36 -20.78 4.21
C ASN A 388 -29.36 -20.73 5.37
N SER A 389 -28.98 -20.20 6.55
CA SER A 389 -29.84 -20.07 7.73
C SER A 389 -29.99 -18.60 8.11
N VAL A 390 -31.23 -18.13 8.18
CA VAL A 390 -31.55 -16.76 8.64
C VAL A 390 -31.01 -16.52 10.05
N LYS A 391 -31.19 -17.49 10.95
CA LYS A 391 -30.67 -17.43 12.32
C LYS A 391 -29.15 -17.23 12.38
N LEU A 392 -28.38 -17.90 11.52
CA LEU A 392 -26.93 -17.72 11.45
C LEU A 392 -26.56 -16.34 10.90
N CYS A 393 -27.25 -15.88 9.84
CA CYS A 393 -27.05 -14.52 9.34
C CYS A 393 -27.31 -13.48 10.43
N LEU A 394 -28.43 -13.59 11.15
CA LEU A 394 -28.77 -12.69 12.25
C LEU A 394 -27.70 -12.73 13.36
N ARG A 395 -27.30 -13.93 13.79
CA ARG A 395 -26.29 -14.09 14.87
C ARG A 395 -24.98 -13.38 14.55
N GLU A 396 -24.44 -13.58 13.35
CA GLU A 396 -23.14 -13.03 12.96
C GLU A 396 -23.21 -11.54 12.58
N SER A 397 -24.35 -11.07 12.07
CA SER A 397 -24.48 -9.70 11.59
C SER A 397 -24.87 -8.69 12.66
N ILE A 398 -25.67 -9.08 13.66
CA ILE A 398 -26.22 -8.11 14.64
C ILE A 398 -25.10 -7.46 15.45
N GLY A 399 -24.14 -8.23 15.96
CA GLY A 399 -23.02 -7.69 16.75
C GLY A 399 -22.23 -6.62 15.97
N GLN A 400 -21.87 -6.95 14.73
CA GLN A 400 -21.17 -6.03 13.83
C GLN A 400 -22.00 -4.78 13.53
N LEU A 401 -23.27 -4.92 13.15
CA LEU A 401 -24.16 -3.78 12.87
C LEU A 401 -24.34 -2.86 14.08
N LEU A 402 -24.48 -3.42 15.29
CA LEU A 402 -24.56 -2.66 16.54
C LEU A 402 -23.24 -1.95 16.84
N GLU A 403 -22.10 -2.60 16.64
CA GLU A 403 -20.79 -2.00 16.82
C GLU A 403 -20.59 -0.81 15.87
N TYR A 404 -20.90 -0.99 14.58
CA TYR A 404 -20.80 0.04 13.54
C TYR A 404 -21.67 1.25 13.86
N ALA A 405 -22.89 1.03 14.36
CA ALA A 405 -23.87 2.08 14.63
C ALA A 405 -23.65 2.79 15.98
N TYR A 406 -23.29 2.06 17.03
CA TYR A 406 -23.43 2.56 18.41
C TYR A 406 -22.12 2.67 19.18
N TRP A 407 -21.05 1.97 18.79
CA TRP A 407 -19.81 1.96 19.59
C TRP A 407 -19.17 3.36 19.73
N TYR A 408 -19.37 4.24 18.75
CA TYR A 408 -18.80 5.59 18.73
C TYR A 408 -19.83 6.74 18.71
N ASP A 409 -21.06 6.51 19.18
CA ASP A 409 -22.17 7.49 19.19
C ASP A 409 -22.44 8.09 17.78
N ASN A 410 -22.47 7.23 16.76
CA ASN A 410 -22.88 7.61 15.40
C ASN A 410 -24.41 7.75 15.34
N LYS A 411 -24.97 8.81 15.92
CA LYS A 411 -26.41 9.16 15.91
C LYS A 411 -27.07 9.33 14.53
N ILE A 412 -26.33 9.02 13.47
CA ILE A 412 -26.71 9.15 12.07
C ILE A 412 -27.17 7.81 11.47
N VAL A 413 -26.94 6.67 12.14
CA VAL A 413 -27.40 5.36 11.65
C VAL A 413 -28.81 5.09 12.16
N THR A 414 -29.78 5.04 11.26
CA THR A 414 -31.21 4.93 11.63
C THR A 414 -31.81 3.57 11.31
N LYS A 415 -31.10 2.70 10.60
CA LYS A 415 -31.59 1.36 10.24
C LYS A 415 -30.44 0.36 10.09
N LEU A 416 -30.66 -0.85 10.61
CA LEU A 416 -29.74 -1.98 10.56
C LEU A 416 -30.37 -3.10 9.73
N ILE A 417 -29.68 -3.57 8.70
CA ILE A 417 -30.23 -4.54 7.76
C ILE A 417 -29.29 -5.73 7.65
N VAL A 418 -29.79 -6.90 8.02
CA VAL A 418 -29.13 -8.18 7.76
C VAL A 418 -29.56 -8.70 6.40
N VAL A 419 -28.61 -9.10 5.58
CA VAL A 419 -28.87 -9.59 4.23
C VAL A 419 -28.42 -11.05 4.12
N GLY A 420 -29.32 -11.92 3.66
CA GLY A 420 -29.03 -13.32 3.41
C GLY A 420 -29.71 -13.84 2.15
N THR A 421 -29.51 -15.12 1.83
CA THR A 421 -30.16 -15.77 0.65
C THR A 421 -31.44 -16.51 1.00
N SER A 422 -31.64 -16.86 2.27
CA SER A 422 -32.80 -17.61 2.72
C SER A 422 -33.97 -16.68 3.01
N LYS A 423 -35.18 -17.11 2.66
CA LYS A 423 -36.41 -16.38 3.01
C LYS A 423 -36.55 -16.30 4.53
N LEU A 424 -37.06 -15.16 5.00
CA LEU A 424 -37.32 -14.93 6.41
C LEU A 424 -38.42 -15.87 6.92
N ASP A 425 -38.10 -16.67 7.94
CA ASP A 425 -39.05 -17.58 8.60
C ASP A 425 -39.78 -16.90 9.78
N MET A 426 -40.81 -17.58 10.31
CA MET A 426 -41.66 -17.03 11.38
C MET A 426 -40.90 -16.83 12.69
N ASP A 427 -40.04 -17.77 13.07
CA ASP A 427 -39.25 -17.70 14.30
C ASP A 427 -38.27 -16.52 14.26
N SER A 428 -37.57 -16.37 13.14
CA SER A 428 -36.65 -15.25 12.90
C SER A 428 -37.40 -13.92 12.83
N THR A 429 -38.62 -13.90 12.27
CA THR A 429 -39.49 -12.71 12.28
C THR A 429 -39.86 -12.32 13.72
N ALA A 430 -40.28 -13.28 14.54
CA ALA A 430 -40.60 -13.05 15.94
C ALA A 430 -39.37 -12.57 16.73
N TYR A 431 -38.19 -13.14 16.45
CA TYR A 431 -36.94 -12.73 17.07
C TYR A 431 -36.55 -11.29 16.74
N ILE A 432 -36.61 -10.89 15.46
CA ILE A 432 -36.34 -9.50 15.05
C ILE A 432 -37.33 -8.53 15.72
N LYS A 433 -38.63 -8.87 15.74
CA LYS A 433 -39.65 -8.05 16.43
C LYS A 433 -39.34 -7.90 17.92
N LEU A 434 -38.97 -8.99 18.58
CA LEU A 434 -38.59 -8.96 20.00
C LEU A 434 -37.40 -8.03 20.24
N LEU A 435 -36.35 -8.12 19.42
CA LEU A 435 -35.17 -7.25 19.55
C LEU A 435 -35.52 -5.78 19.32
N ASN A 436 -36.29 -5.47 18.28
CA ASN A 436 -36.71 -4.10 17.98
C ASN A 436 -37.52 -3.51 19.13
N ASN A 437 -38.50 -4.26 19.66
CA ASN A 437 -39.34 -3.78 20.76
C ASN A 437 -38.57 -3.63 22.08
N LYS A 438 -37.70 -4.59 22.40
CA LYS A 438 -36.99 -4.62 23.68
C LYS A 438 -35.86 -3.60 23.76
N PHE A 439 -35.19 -3.32 22.65
CA PHE A 439 -33.98 -2.48 22.61
C PHE A 439 -34.15 -1.21 21.78
N ASN A 440 -35.38 -0.93 21.31
CA ASN A 440 -35.68 0.20 20.43
C ASN A 440 -34.77 0.26 19.20
N LEU A 441 -34.57 -0.90 18.56
CA LEU A 441 -33.76 -1.03 17.35
C LEU A 441 -34.64 -0.95 16.09
N HIS A 442 -34.03 -0.51 14.99
CA HIS A 442 -34.59 -0.61 13.64
C HIS A 442 -33.88 -1.71 12.85
N LEU A 443 -33.89 -2.94 13.38
CA LEU A 443 -33.31 -4.12 12.73
C LEU A 443 -34.30 -4.72 11.74
N THR A 444 -33.84 -5.02 10.53
CA THR A 444 -34.63 -5.73 9.51
C THR A 444 -33.79 -6.79 8.81
N TYR A 445 -34.45 -7.71 8.12
CA TYR A 445 -33.80 -8.74 7.30
C TYR A 445 -34.29 -8.67 5.86
N ILE A 446 -33.36 -8.74 4.91
CA ILE A 446 -33.66 -8.81 3.47
C ILE A 446 -33.10 -10.11 2.91
N SER A 447 -33.96 -10.85 2.20
CA SER A 447 -33.54 -11.98 1.39
C SER A 447 -33.26 -11.48 -0.02
N ILE A 448 -32.07 -11.73 -0.55
CA ILE A 448 -31.76 -11.50 -1.97
C ILE A 448 -31.69 -12.83 -2.71
N LYS A 449 -32.23 -12.84 -3.92
CA LYS A 449 -32.03 -13.95 -4.87
C LYS A 449 -30.79 -13.65 -5.69
N ILE A 450 -29.88 -14.62 -5.75
CA ILE A 450 -28.75 -14.58 -6.67
C ILE A 450 -29.18 -15.39 -7.89
N GLU A 451 -29.21 -14.79 -9.07
CA GLU A 451 -29.36 -15.54 -10.31
C GLU A 451 -28.15 -16.46 -10.46
N ARG A 452 -28.41 -17.74 -10.77
CA ARG A 452 -27.37 -18.78 -10.84
C ARG A 452 -26.41 -18.58 -11.99
#